data_AF-H1LVF1-F1
#
_entry.id   AF-H1LVF1-F1
#
_cell.length_a   1.000
_cell.length_b   1.000
_cell.length_c   1.000
_cell.angle_alpha   90.00
_cell.angle_beta   90.00
_cell.angle_gamma   90.00
#
_symmetry.space_group_name_H-M   'P 1'
#
loop_
_entity.id
_entity.type
_entity.pdbx_description
1 polymer ?
#
loop_
_entity_poly.entity_id
_entity_poly.type
_entity_poly.pdbx_seq_one_letter_code
_entity_poly.pdbx_strand_id
1 'polypeptide(L)'
;MKGEIMGSYYKKCPYCGRAMEKGSIPPGRYSLKWKSDYENRSSLNYMFNFDKKDVKLSSVWGEICCTAYLCRVCRKIVIDV
;
A
#
# COMPACT_ATOMS: atom_id res chain seq x y z
N MET A 1 16.88 26.63 22.62
CA MET A 1 16.81 27.13 21.23
C MET A 1 17.67 26.21 20.38
N LYS A 2 17.25 25.49 19.35
CA LYS A 2 16.02 25.39 18.55
C LYS A 2 15.96 23.93 18.10
N GLY A 3 14.84 23.25 18.31
CA GLY A 3 14.57 21.92 17.77
C GLY A 3 13.13 21.78 17.32
N GLU A 4 12.48 22.90 17.02
CA GLU A 4 11.22 22.92 16.29
C GLU A 4 11.52 22.81 14.79
N ILE A 5 10.55 22.26 14.05
CA ILE A 5 10.45 22.08 12.59
C ILE A 5 11.33 21.04 11.88
N MET A 6 11.16 19.75 12.25
CA MET A 6 11.13 18.65 11.28
C MET A 6 9.80 17.88 11.34
N GLY A 7 8.70 18.61 11.55
CA GLY A 7 7.36 18.05 11.39
C GLY A 7 7.05 17.86 9.91
N SER A 8 7.61 16.84 9.26
CA SER A 8 7.15 16.39 7.93
C SER A 8 7.91 15.15 7.42
N TYR A 9 7.17 14.19 6.85
CA TYR A 9 7.60 13.12 5.92
C TYR A 9 8.08 11.72 6.39
N TYR A 10 8.35 11.44 7.67
CA TYR A 10 8.67 10.05 8.07
C TYR A 10 7.46 9.32 8.66
N LYS A 11 7.05 8.20 8.04
CA LYS A 11 5.97 7.35 8.54
C LYS A 11 6.50 6.52 9.70
N LYS A 12 5.79 6.50 10.84
CA LYS A 12 6.07 5.60 11.96
C LYS A 12 5.31 4.28 11.77
N CYS A 13 5.95 3.17 12.12
CA CYS A 13 5.34 1.86 12.10
C CYS A 13 4.20 1.81 13.13
N PRO A 14 2.95 1.50 12.73
CA PRO A 14 1.82 1.50 13.65
C PRO A 14 1.92 0.38 14.71
N TYR A 15 2.81 -0.60 14.51
CA TYR A 15 2.98 -1.74 15.41
C TYR A 15 4.09 -1.56 16.45
N CYS A 16 5.16 -0.82 16.13
CA CYS A 16 6.31 -0.66 17.04
C CYS A 16 6.81 0.79 17.20
N GLY A 17 6.16 1.76 16.56
CA GLY A 17 6.49 3.19 16.65
C GLY A 17 7.77 3.63 15.94
N ARG A 18 8.61 2.71 15.45
CA ARG A 18 9.88 3.03 14.77
C ARG A 18 9.66 3.64 13.39
N ALA A 19 10.62 4.43 12.93
CA ALA A 19 10.60 4.98 11.57
C ALA A 19 10.57 3.86 10.50
N MET A 20 9.90 4.14 9.38
CA MET A 20 9.76 3.23 8.26
C MET A 20 10.52 3.74 7.04
N GLU A 21 11.02 2.82 6.23
CA GLU A 21 11.68 3.09 4.95
C GLU A 21 10.62 3.35 3.88
N LYS A 22 10.67 4.52 3.21
CA LYS A 22 9.79 4.85 2.10
C LYS A 22 10.24 4.11 0.84
N GLY A 23 9.29 3.55 0.10
CA GLY A 23 9.49 2.91 -1.19
C GLY A 23 8.22 2.99 -2.05
N SER A 24 8.20 2.24 -3.14
CA SER A 24 7.07 2.16 -4.07
C SER A 24 6.77 0.70 -4.42
N ILE A 25 5.56 0.45 -4.92
CA ILE A 25 5.15 -0.87 -5.43
C ILE A 25 5.11 -0.79 -6.96
N PRO A 26 6.21 -1.14 -7.66
CA PRO A 26 6.22 -1.06 -9.11
C PRO A 26 5.24 -2.06 -9.73
N PRO A 27 4.69 -1.77 -10.92
CA PRO A 27 3.95 -2.75 -11.68
C PRO A 27 4.86 -3.90 -12.15
N GLY A 28 4.30 -5.11 -12.21
CA GLY A 28 4.94 -6.27 -12.84
C GLY A 28 4.46 -6.44 -14.28
N ARG A 29 4.25 -7.70 -14.72
CA ARG A 29 3.58 -8.00 -15.99
C ARG A 29 2.09 -7.64 -16.01
N TYR A 30 1.47 -7.56 -14.82
CA TYR A 30 0.07 -7.21 -14.62
C TYR A 30 -0.05 -6.14 -13.53
N SER A 31 -1.16 -5.39 -13.54
CA SER A 31 -1.50 -4.47 -12.46
C SER A 31 -1.63 -5.21 -11.13
N LEU A 32 -1.00 -4.70 -10.08
CA LEU A 32 -1.15 -5.25 -8.74
C LEU A 32 -2.40 -4.68 -8.07
N LYS A 33 -3.16 -5.54 -7.39
CA LYS A 33 -4.39 -5.16 -6.70
C LYS A 33 -4.43 -5.81 -5.33
N TRP A 34 -4.92 -5.08 -4.33
CA TRP A 34 -5.37 -5.66 -3.08
C TRP A 34 -6.78 -6.23 -3.26
N LYS A 35 -6.97 -7.48 -2.84
CA LYS A 35 -8.26 -8.17 -2.80
C LYS A 35 -8.53 -8.56 -1.35
N SER A 36 -9.78 -8.38 -0.93
CA SER A 36 -10.22 -8.91 0.36
C SER A 36 -10.42 -10.41 0.24
N ASP A 37 -9.96 -11.17 1.23
CA ASP A 37 -10.28 -12.58 1.39
C ASP A 37 -11.71 -12.79 1.92
N TYR A 38 -12.40 -11.72 2.36
CA TYR A 38 -13.73 -11.82 2.94
C TYR A 38 -14.76 -12.33 1.90
N GLU A 39 -15.31 -13.51 2.19
CA GLU A 39 -16.02 -14.43 1.28
C GLU A 39 -17.38 -13.96 0.74
N ASN A 40 -17.84 -12.76 1.09
CA ASN A 40 -19.17 -12.28 0.66
C ASN A 40 -19.15 -11.65 -0.75
N ARG A 41 -18.36 -12.22 -1.65
CA ARG A 41 -18.30 -11.85 -3.07
C ARG A 41 -18.63 -13.08 -3.89
N SER A 42 -19.58 -12.94 -4.82
CA SER A 42 -19.80 -13.97 -5.82
C SER A 42 -18.51 -14.21 -6.62
N SER A 43 -18.29 -15.44 -7.07
CA SER A 43 -17.06 -15.83 -7.79
C SER A 43 -16.81 -14.97 -9.03
N LEU A 44 -17.86 -14.55 -9.74
CA LEU A 44 -17.74 -13.64 -10.90
C LEU A 44 -17.26 -12.24 -10.48
N ASN A 45 -17.76 -11.70 -9.37
CA ASN A 45 -17.28 -10.42 -8.85
C ASN A 45 -15.84 -10.53 -8.37
N TYR A 46 -15.44 -11.63 -7.75
CA TYR A 46 -14.06 -11.86 -7.34
C TYR A 46 -13.10 -11.98 -8.54
N MET A 47 -13.51 -12.65 -9.61
CA MET A 47 -12.68 -12.88 -10.80
C MET A 47 -12.55 -11.61 -11.66
N PHE A 48 -13.65 -10.91 -11.91
CA PHE A 48 -13.69 -9.76 -12.83
C PHE A 48 -13.70 -8.39 -12.13
N ASN A 49 -13.82 -8.34 -10.81
CA ASN A 49 -13.94 -7.10 -10.02
C ASN A 49 -15.11 -6.21 -10.46
N PHE A 50 -16.27 -6.80 -10.78
CA PHE A 50 -17.46 -6.04 -11.19
C PHE A 50 -17.98 -5.14 -10.07
N ASP A 51 -17.79 -5.53 -8.82
CA ASP A 51 -18.17 -4.74 -7.66
C ASP A 51 -17.17 -3.61 -7.33
N LYS A 52 -16.08 -3.50 -8.10
CA LYS A 52 -15.05 -2.45 -8.00
C LYS A 52 -14.44 -2.29 -6.60
N LYS A 53 -14.48 -3.34 -5.78
CA LYS A 53 -13.96 -3.33 -4.41
C LYS A 53 -12.47 -3.69 -4.33
N ASP A 54 -11.83 -4.11 -5.42
CA ASP A 54 -10.38 -4.27 -5.47
C ASP A 54 -9.69 -2.90 -5.49
N VAL A 55 -8.62 -2.74 -4.70
CA VAL A 55 -7.80 -1.52 -4.68
C VAL A 55 -6.61 -1.71 -5.61
N LYS A 56 -6.45 -0.85 -6.63
CA LYS A 56 -5.29 -0.90 -7.52
C LYS A 56 -4.07 -0.31 -6.82
N LEU A 57 -2.99 -1.08 -6.70
CA LEU A 57 -1.74 -0.67 -6.07
C LEU A 57 -0.71 -0.18 -7.10
N SER A 58 -0.76 -0.75 -8.31
CA SER A 58 0.05 -0.31 -9.43
C SER A 58 -0.57 -0.64 -10.77
N SER A 59 -0.25 0.13 -11.81
CA SER A 59 -0.74 -0.08 -13.18
C SER A 59 0.40 -0.23 -14.18
N VAL A 60 0.28 -1.21 -15.08
CA VAL A 60 1.24 -1.39 -16.19
C VAL A 60 1.09 -0.28 -17.24
N TRP A 61 -0.15 0.20 -17.43
CA TRP A 61 -0.53 1.10 -18.52
C TRP A 61 -0.85 2.52 -18.05
N GLY A 62 -0.46 2.91 -16.83
CA GLY A 62 -0.73 4.24 -16.28
C GLY A 62 0.15 4.60 -15.09
N GLU A 63 0.02 5.83 -14.60
CA GLU A 63 0.90 6.43 -13.57
C GLU A 63 0.63 5.96 -12.12
N ILE A 64 -0.21 4.95 -11.93
CA ILE A 64 -0.54 4.49 -10.58
C ILE A 64 0.64 3.66 -10.05
N CYS A 65 1.32 4.20 -9.04
CA CYS A 65 2.35 3.53 -8.26
C CYS A 65 2.22 4.00 -6.80
N CYS A 66 1.57 3.20 -5.96
CA CYS A 66 1.34 3.59 -4.57
C CYS A 66 2.67 3.74 -3.80
N THR A 67 2.69 4.71 -2.89
CA THR A 67 3.79 4.84 -1.94
C THR A 67 3.63 3.78 -0.88
N ALA A 68 4.73 3.12 -0.52
CA ALA A 68 4.75 2.11 0.53
C ALA A 68 5.82 2.44 1.57
N TYR A 69 5.62 1.95 2.78
CA TYR A 69 6.53 2.16 3.90
C TYR A 69 6.85 0.81 4.53
N LEU A 70 8.12 0.41 4.54
CA LEU A 70 8.59 -0.86 5.13
C LEU A 70 9.15 -0.62 6.52
N CYS A 71 8.60 -1.30 7.52
CA CYS A 71 9.24 -1.44 8.83
C CYS A 71 10.16 -2.67 8.80
N ARG A 72 11.48 -2.46 8.81
CA ARG A 72 12.48 -3.56 8.82
C ARG A 72 12.43 -4.43 10.07
N VAL A 73 11.94 -3.89 11.19
CA VAL A 73 11.84 -4.60 12.47
C VAL A 73 10.63 -5.52 12.50
N CYS A 74 9.42 -4.99 12.26
CA CYS A 74 8.20 -5.80 12.23
C CYS A 74 8.08 -6.64 10.94
N ARG A 75 8.88 -6.33 9.91
CA ARG A 75 8.77 -6.89 8.54
C ARG A 75 7.36 -6.70 7.97
N LYS A 76 6.79 -5.51 8.18
CA LYS A 76 5.46 -5.11 7.70
C LYS A 76 5.58 -3.94 6.74
N ILE A 77 4.75 -3.96 5.70
CA ILE A 77 4.59 -2.86 4.75
C ILE A 77 3.25 -2.17 5.02
N VAL A 78 3.26 -0.85 5.11
CA VAL A 78 2.05 -0.01 5.06
C VAL A 78 1.99 0.62 3.68
N ILE A 79 0.88 0.45 2.98
CA ILE A 79 0.68 0.97 1.63
C ILE A 79 -0.27 2.16 1.72
N ASP A 80 0.14 3.29 1.15
CA ASP A 80 -0.63 4.52 1.05
C ASP A 80 -1.25 4.55 -0.35
N VAL A 81 -2.55 4.28 -0.43
CA VAL A 81 -3.32 4.03 -1.65
C VAL A 81 -4.19 5.22 -2.04
#